data_AF-A0A4D7JRY4-F1
#
_entry.id   AF-A0A4D7JRY4-F1
#
_cell.length_a   1.000
_cell.length_b   1.000
_cell.length_c   1.000
_cell.angle_alpha   90.00
_cell.angle_beta   90.00
_cell.angle_gamma   90.00
#
_symmetry.space_group_name_H-M   'P 1'
#
loop_
_entity.id
_entity.type
_entity.pdbx_description
1 polymer ?
#
loop_
_entity_poly.entity_id
_entity_poly.type
_entity_poly.pdbx_seq_one_letter_code
_entity_poly.pdbx_strand_id
1 'polypeptide(L)'
;MYKSLIEAFNRFIENKVELVKLDIEQRIALLITHAVAIMFFIGMLSLFIVFFSILVALAISTWAESLLIGFGSVSLIYAILAVAAYFISQSSSFKKKLRDNMVELFDSNI
;
A
#
# COMPACT_ATOMS: atom_id res chain seq x y z
N MET A 1 27.87 -7.95 -49.31
CA MET A 1 26.48 -7.45 -49.25
C MET A 1 25.65 -8.17 -48.18
N TYR A 2 25.61 -9.51 -48.14
CA TYR A 2 24.87 -10.26 -47.11
C TYR A 2 25.30 -10.00 -45.65
N LYS A 3 26.60 -9.83 -45.40
CA LYS A 3 27.12 -9.58 -44.04
C LYS A 3 26.59 -8.28 -43.42
N SER A 4 26.43 -7.20 -44.20
CA SER A 4 25.94 -5.93 -43.65
C SER A 4 24.43 -5.95 -43.39
N LEU A 5 23.67 -6.78 -44.12
CA LEU A 5 22.23 -6.96 -43.87
C LEU A 5 21.99 -7.72 -42.56
N ILE A 6 22.80 -8.75 -42.29
CA ILE A 6 22.77 -9.52 -41.04
C ILE A 6 23.19 -8.64 -39.85
N GLU A 7 24.23 -7.81 -40.00
CA GLU A 7 24.61 -6.84 -38.97
C GLU A 7 23.53 -5.79 -38.70
N ALA A 8 22.90 -5.25 -39.74
CA ALA A 8 21.81 -4.29 -39.58
C ALA A 8 20.60 -4.91 -38.88
N PHE A 9 20.28 -6.17 -39.19
CA PHE A 9 19.19 -6.91 -38.55
C PHE A 9 19.50 -7.22 -37.07
N ASN A 10 20.73 -7.64 -36.77
CA ASN A 10 21.16 -7.87 -35.38
C ASN A 10 21.09 -6.58 -34.56
N ARG A 11 21.59 -5.45 -35.09
CA ARG A 11 21.48 -4.15 -34.40
C ARG A 11 20.03 -3.71 -34.19
N PHE A 12 19.14 -4.02 -35.14
CA PHE A 12 17.71 -3.72 -35.00
C PHE A 12 17.07 -4.54 -33.87
N ILE A 13 17.36 -5.84 -33.80
CA ILE A 13 16.89 -6.72 -32.70
C ILE A 13 17.46 -6.24 -31.36
N GLU A 14 18.76 -5.92 -31.31
CA GLU A 14 19.46 -5.46 -30.12
C GLU A 14 18.84 -4.16 -29.57
N ASN A 15 18.61 -3.17 -30.45
CA ASN A 15 17.90 -1.94 -30.09
C ASN A 15 16.46 -2.21 -29.61
N LYS A 16 15.73 -3.15 -30.23
CA LYS A 16 14.37 -3.48 -29.80
C LYS A 16 14.36 -4.12 -28.41
N VAL A 17 15.31 -5.00 -28.12
CA VAL A 17 15.47 -5.61 -26.79
C VAL A 17 15.85 -4.55 -25.76
N GLU A 18 16.74 -3.62 -26.11
CA GLU A 18 17.16 -2.53 -25.23
C GLU A 18 16.01 -1.58 -24.90
N LEU A 19 15.18 -1.23 -25.90
CA LEU A 19 13.96 -0.43 -25.68
C LEU A 19 12.97 -1.15 -24.76
N VAL A 20 12.74 -2.45 -24.95
CA VAL A 20 11.84 -3.22 -24.07
C VAL A 20 12.39 -3.28 -22.64
N LYS A 21 13.70 -3.44 -22.47
CA LYS A 21 14.34 -3.42 -21.15
C LYS A 21 14.15 -2.06 -20.48
N LEU A 22 14.34 -0.98 -21.22
CA LEU A 22 14.15 0.39 -20.72
C LEU A 22 12.70 0.65 -20.30
N ASP A 23 11.72 0.19 -21.09
CA ASP A 23 10.29 0.32 -20.76
C ASP A 23 9.94 -0.43 -19.47
N ILE A 24 10.49 -1.63 -19.29
CA ILE A 24 10.32 -2.42 -18.06
C ILE A 24 10.94 -1.69 -16.86
N GLU A 25 12.17 -1.19 -16.99
CA GLU A 25 12.85 -0.44 -15.93
C GLU A 25 12.06 0.82 -15.53
N GLN A 26 11.52 1.57 -16.49
CA GLN A 26 10.70 2.74 -16.22
C GLN A 26 9.40 2.38 -15.50
N ARG A 27 8.71 1.31 -15.93
CA ARG A 27 7.48 0.83 -15.27
C ARG A 27 7.75 0.39 -13.83
N ILE A 28 8.83 -0.34 -13.60
CA ILE A 28 9.25 -0.77 -12.26
C ILE A 28 9.60 0.44 -11.41
N ALA A 29 10.38 1.39 -11.94
CA ALA A 29 10.75 2.60 -11.23
C ALA A 29 9.52 3.41 -10.80
N LEU A 30 8.55 3.61 -11.70
CA LEU A 30 7.28 4.27 -11.39
C LEU A 30 6.52 3.54 -10.27
N LEU A 31 6.42 2.21 -10.36
CA LEU A 31 5.73 1.41 -9.35
C LEU A 31 6.41 1.52 -7.97
N ILE A 32 7.74 1.47 -7.94
CA ILE A 32 8.53 1.67 -6.72
C ILE A 32 8.30 3.06 -6.15
N THR A 33 8.34 4.12 -6.96
CA THR A 33 8.12 5.50 -6.50
C THR A 33 6.74 5.65 -5.85
N HIS A 34 5.70 5.11 -6.46
CA HIS A 34 4.35 5.15 -5.89
C HIS A 34 4.26 4.32 -4.59
N ALA A 35 4.85 3.12 -4.57
CA ALA A 35 4.86 2.26 -3.40
C ALA A 35 5.56 2.94 -2.21
N VAL A 36 6.68 3.62 -2.44
CA VAL A 36 7.41 4.37 -1.41
C VAL A 36 6.56 5.53 -0.88
N ALA A 37 5.91 6.29 -1.75
CA ALA A 37 5.03 7.38 -1.34
C ALA A 37 3.84 6.89 -0.49
N ILE A 38 3.19 5.80 -0.91
CA ILE A 38 2.10 5.17 -0.17
C ILE A 38 2.58 4.67 1.19
N MET A 39 3.73 3.99 1.22
CA MET A 39 4.31 3.46 2.47
C MET A 39 4.66 4.58 3.44
N PHE A 40 5.22 5.68 2.94
CA PHE A 40 5.51 6.86 3.75
C PHE A 40 4.23 7.47 4.35
N PHE A 41 3.19 7.63 3.54
CA PHE A 41 1.92 8.17 4.00
C PHE A 41 1.25 7.27 5.05
N ILE A 42 1.20 5.96 4.81
CA ILE A 42 0.67 4.98 5.77
C ILE A 42 1.49 5.01 7.08
N GLY A 43 2.82 5.09 6.98
CA GLY A 43 3.70 5.19 8.15
C GLY A 43 3.42 6.45 8.98
N MET A 44 3.29 7.60 8.33
CA MET A 44 3.00 8.87 9.02
C MET A 44 1.61 8.86 9.65
N LEU A 45 0.61 8.33 8.95
CA LEU A 45 -0.75 8.21 9.46
C LEU A 45 -0.83 7.23 10.65
N SER A 46 -0.09 6.12 10.59
CA SER A 46 0.04 5.17 11.72
C SER A 46 0.64 5.83 12.95
N LEU A 47 1.75 6.57 12.79
CA LEU A 47 2.35 7.34 13.88
C LEU A 47 1.38 8.34 14.48
N PHE A 48 0.67 9.09 13.62
CA PHE A 48 -0.34 10.05 14.07
C PHE A 48 -1.43 9.37 14.92
N ILE A 49 -1.96 8.23 14.48
CA ILE A 49 -2.97 7.47 15.23
C ILE A 49 -2.44 7.03 16.60
N VAL A 50 -1.20 6.54 16.67
CA VAL A 50 -0.58 6.11 17.94
C VAL A 50 -0.44 7.28 18.90
N PHE A 51 0.15 8.39 18.45
CA PHE A 51 0.33 9.57 19.30
C PHE A 51 -1.01 10.17 19.72
N PHE A 52 -1.97 10.26 18.81
CA PHE A 52 -3.32 10.72 19.11
C PHE A 52 -3.99 9.83 20.17
N SER A 53 -3.83 8.51 20.06
CA SER A 53 -4.38 7.57 21.04
C SER A 53 -3.76 7.73 22.43
N ILE A 54 -2.44 7.95 22.49
CA ILE A 54 -1.76 8.23 23.76
C ILE A 54 -2.26 9.55 24.35
N LEU A 55 -2.40 10.59 23.53
CA LEU A 55 -2.89 11.90 23.97
C LEU A 55 -4.32 11.78 24.52
N VAL A 56 -5.21 11.07 23.83
CA VAL A 56 -6.59 10.82 24.29
C VAL A 56 -6.58 10.00 25.58
N ALA A 57 -5.78 8.93 25.67
CA ALA A 57 -5.66 8.12 26.88
C ALA A 57 -5.21 8.96 28.07
N LEU A 58 -4.22 9.84 27.88
CA LEU A 58 -3.72 10.74 28.92
C LEU A 58 -4.77 11.79 29.29
N ALA A 59 -5.48 12.38 28.33
CA ALA A 59 -6.54 13.35 28.60
C ALA A 59 -7.66 12.74 29.45
N ILE A 60 -8.10 11.51 29.10
CA ILE A 60 -9.09 10.77 29.90
C ILE A 60 -8.51 10.43 31.27
N SER A 61 -7.24 10.03 31.34
CA SER A 61 -6.57 9.72 32.61
C SER A 61 -6.52 10.93 33.55
N THR A 62 -6.24 12.12 33.01
CA THR A 62 -6.21 13.36 33.80
C THR A 62 -7.60 13.77 34.27
N TRP A 63 -8.64 13.54 33.47
CA TRP A 63 -10.02 13.86 33.84
C TRP A 63 -10.59 12.87 34.87
N ALA A 64 -10.23 11.58 34.75
CA ALA A 64 -10.69 10.53 35.65
C ALA A 64 -9.76 10.30 36.86
N GLU A 65 -8.70 11.11 37.01
CA GLU A 65 -7.64 10.98 38.02
C GLU A 65 -7.04 9.55 38.11
N SER A 66 -7.11 8.79 37.02
CA SER A 66 -6.73 7.37 36.99
C SER A 66 -6.20 6.96 35.63
N LEU A 67 -4.93 6.56 35.59
CA LEU A 67 -4.26 6.03 34.40
C LEU A 67 -4.94 4.75 33.87
N LEU A 68 -5.46 3.93 34.79
CA LEU A 68 -6.10 2.65 34.46
C LEU A 68 -7.38 2.88 33.65
N ILE A 69 -8.15 3.91 33.99
CA ILE A 69 -9.39 4.26 33.28
C ILE A 69 -9.07 4.84 31.90
N GLY A 70 -8.08 5.75 31.80
CA GLY A 70 -7.73 6.36 30.52
C GLY A 70 -7.20 5.35 29.50
N PHE A 71 -6.16 4.59 29.84
CA PHE A 71 -5.64 3.56 28.93
C PHE A 71 -6.61 2.39 28.74
N GLY A 72 -7.38 2.02 29.79
CA GLY A 72 -8.40 0.98 29.70
C GLY A 72 -9.49 1.33 28.69
N SER A 73 -9.95 2.58 28.67
CA SER A 73 -10.98 3.04 27.73
C SER A 73 -10.51 2.98 26.27
N VAL A 74 -9.30 3.45 25.99
CA VAL A 74 -8.71 3.42 24.65
C VAL A 74 -8.45 1.98 24.19
N SER A 75 -7.97 1.12 25.10
CA SER A 75 -7.79 -0.32 24.82
C SER A 75 -9.11 -1.01 24.46
N LEU A 76 -10.19 -0.69 25.17
CA LEU A 76 -11.53 -1.23 24.89
C LEU A 76 -12.03 -0.81 23.50
N ILE A 77 -11.82 0.45 23.11
CA ILE A 77 -12.14 0.93 21.76
C ILE A 77 -11.37 0.13 20.71
N TYR A 78 -10.07 -0.08 20.90
CA TYR A 78 -9.27 -0.90 20.00
C TYR A 78 -9.74 -2.36 19.93
N ALA A 79 -10.16 -2.94 21.05
CA ALA A 79 -10.73 -4.28 21.08
C ALA A 79 -12.03 -4.38 20.26
N ILE A 80 -12.92 -3.38 20.37
CA ILE A 80 -14.15 -3.32 19.56
C ILE A 80 -13.80 -3.20 18.07
N LEU A 81 -12.86 -2.33 17.71
CA LEU A 81 -12.41 -2.18 16.32
C LEU A 81 -11.81 -3.47 15.77
N ALA A 82 -11.03 -4.19 16.57
CA ALA A 82 -10.45 -5.48 16.18
C ALA A 82 -11.54 -6.54 15.92
N VAL A 83 -12.56 -6.60 16.77
CA VAL A 83 -13.71 -7.50 16.60
C VAL A 83 -14.50 -7.14 15.34
N ALA A 84 -14.79 -5.86 15.12
CA ALA A 84 -15.46 -5.39 13.91
C ALA A 84 -14.66 -5.73 12.64
N ALA A 85 -13.35 -5.48 12.67
CA ALA A 85 -12.45 -5.83 11.57
C ALA A 85 -12.43 -7.34 11.30
N TYR A 86 -12.46 -8.18 12.35
CA TYR A 86 -12.54 -9.63 12.20
C TYR A 86 -13.81 -10.07 11.46
N PHE A 87 -14.98 -9.56 11.86
CA PHE A 87 -16.24 -9.86 11.17
C PHE A 87 -16.26 -9.38 9.71
N ILE A 88 -15.73 -8.18 9.46
CA ILE A 88 -15.62 -7.64 8.09
C ILE A 88 -14.67 -8.51 7.25
N SER A 89 -13.55 -8.97 7.81
CA SER A 89 -12.56 -9.79 7.10
C SER A 89 -13.10 -11.17 6.69
N GLN A 90 -14.07 -11.69 7.47
CA GLN A 90 -14.71 -12.97 7.21
C GLN A 90 -15.81 -12.85 6.14
N SER A 91 -16.34 -11.64 5.91
CA SER A 91 -17.34 -11.39 4.87
C SER A 91 -16.77 -11.66 3.47
N SER A 92 -17.32 -12.67 2.79
CA SER A 92 -16.99 -13.02 1.41
C SER A 92 -17.21 -11.86 0.42
N SER A 93 -18.11 -10.93 0.77
CA SER A 93 -18.38 -9.69 0.02
C SER A 93 -17.19 -8.74 -0.01
N PHE A 94 -16.40 -8.67 1.07
CA PHE A 94 -15.21 -7.81 1.11
C PHE A 94 -14.10 -8.37 0.22
N LYS A 95 -13.86 -9.69 0.28
CA LYS A 95 -12.90 -10.37 -0.60
C LYS A 95 -13.29 -10.26 -2.08
N LYS A 96 -14.59 -10.35 -2.38
CA LYS A 96 -15.10 -10.20 -3.75
C LYS A 96 -14.91 -8.76 -4.25
N LYS A 97 -15.31 -7.75 -3.47
CA LYS A 97 -15.08 -6.34 -3.81
C LYS A 97 -13.60 -6.00 -3.97
N LEU A 98 -12.72 -6.53 -3.12
CA LEU A 98 -11.27 -6.30 -3.26
C LEU A 98 -10.73 -6.88 -4.56
N ARG A 99 -11.12 -8.11 -4.91
CA ARG A 99 -10.71 -8.74 -6.17
C ARG A 99 -11.24 -7.96 -7.37
N ASP A 100 -12.52 -7.57 -7.34
CA ASP A 100 -13.16 -6.88 -8.47
C ASP A 100 -12.49 -5.50 -8.71
N ASN A 101 -12.18 -4.73 -7.64
CA ASN A 101 -11.41 -3.48 -7.76
C ASN A 101 -9.96 -3.69 -8.24
N MET A 102 -9.29 -4.77 -7.81
CA MET A 102 -7.93 -5.07 -8.26
C MET A 102 -7.91 -5.35 -9.77
N VAL A 103 -8.86 -6.16 -10.26
CA VAL A 103 -8.96 -6.47 -11.70
C VAL A 103 -9.20 -5.19 -12.52
N GLU A 104 -10.09 -4.30 -12.07
CA GLU A 104 -10.37 -3.03 -12.74
C GLU A 104 -9.13 -2.11 -12.81
N LEU A 105 -8.30 -2.07 -11.76
CA LEU A 105 -7.06 -1.29 -11.76
C LEU A 105 -5.99 -1.86 -12.70
N PHE A 106 -5.91 -3.19 -12.84
CA PHE A 106 -4.99 -3.81 -13.80
C PHE A 106 -5.46 -3.62 -15.24
N ASP A 107 -6.76 -3.75 -15.50
CA ASP A 107 -7.33 -3.60 -16.85
C ASP A 107 -7.36 -2.14 -17.33
N SER A 108 -7.50 -1.14 -16.44
CA SER A 108 -7.47 0.28 -16.85
C SER A 108 -6.07 0.82 -17.13
N ASN A 109 -5.01 0.08 -16.77
CA ASN A 109 -3.61 0.49 -16.89
C ASN A 109 -2.83 -0.30 -17.98
N ILE A 110 -3.52 -1.16 -18.74
CA ILE A 110 -3.06 -1.81 -19.99
C ILE A 110 -3.74 -1.13 -21.17
#